data_AF-A0A3M7N5A4-F1
#
_entry.id   AF-A0A3M7N5A4-F1
#
_cell.length_a   1.000
_cell.length_b   1.000
_cell.length_c   1.000
_cell.angle_alpha   90.00
_cell.angle_beta   90.00
_cell.angle_gamma   90.00
#
_symmetry.space_group_name_H-M   'P 1'
#
loop_
_entity.id
_entity.type
_entity.pdbx_description
1 polymer ?
#
loop_
_entity_poly.entity_id
_entity_poly.type
_entity_poly.pdbx_seq_one_letter_code
_entity_poly.pdbx_strand_id
1 'polypeptide(L)'
;MVTVIPEDIELPKAPDPQQQPAAYLRSIQSVRERTRLVLDKAKANRLHHFDVDLSKFNDTAAYVVSIIRRDFDGDYASIPPHGRWQHFEVGGRPRVTQLLQSWPTSVDNQERARRLIDLFLVSVLLDAGAGTQWSYRSKESGKVYSRSEGLAVASLEMFKTGAFSSDPAQPHQVDAAGLNNVTEESLAKGLQVSQSNPMSGLKGRAGLLMRLSSALQTPELFGENGRPGNMIDYLMSHPTTQAASVPIVCLPTLWYVLMDGLSSIWPATRTHVGGVALGDAWPCTSMPAIPRARPWENIVPFHKLTQWLCYSLMVPMTKLLNVHFAGADLMTGLPEYRNGGLLVDTGLLTLKKADAERGLETYHQVNGNAVEVVPTFEPGDDVIVEWRAVTIGFLDELLDAVNTGLGLSGASALSLAQMLEAGTWKGGREIATVSRPITGGPPIGIISDGTLF
;
A
#
# COMPACT_ATOMS: atom_id res chain seq x y z
N MET A 1 -21.85 18.23 -19.74
CA MET A 1 -22.55 16.93 -19.80
C MET A 1 -22.22 16.20 -18.52
N VAL A 2 -23.21 15.73 -17.78
CA VAL A 2 -22.98 14.84 -16.64
C VAL A 2 -22.53 13.51 -17.24
N THR A 3 -21.30 13.10 -16.98
CA THR A 3 -20.79 11.78 -17.38
C THR A 3 -21.61 10.74 -16.63
N VAL A 4 -22.51 10.04 -17.33
CA VAL A 4 -23.26 8.92 -16.76
C VAL A 4 -22.38 7.69 -16.87
N ILE A 5 -21.81 7.28 -15.73
CA ILE A 5 -21.07 6.03 -15.62
C ILE A 5 -22.13 4.93 -15.42
N PRO A 6 -22.14 3.87 -16.24
CA PRO A 6 -23.07 2.75 -16.03
C PRO A 6 -22.88 2.17 -14.62
N GLU A 7 -23.98 2.04 -13.86
CA GLU A 7 -23.96 1.48 -12.50
C GLU A 7 -23.66 -0.04 -12.50
N ASP A 8 -23.94 -0.73 -13.61
CA ASP A 8 -23.87 -2.20 -13.73
C ASP A 8 -22.74 -2.67 -14.67
N ILE A 9 -21.49 -2.30 -14.36
CA ILE A 9 -20.34 -2.89 -15.07
C ILE A 9 -20.05 -4.27 -14.47
N GLU A 10 -20.27 -5.31 -15.27
CA GLU A 10 -19.97 -6.67 -14.86
C GLU A 10 -18.45 -6.84 -14.62
N LEU A 11 -18.08 -7.09 -13.36
CA LEU A 11 -16.71 -7.33 -12.96
C LEU A 11 -16.34 -8.80 -13.17
N PRO A 12 -15.09 -9.11 -13.59
CA PRO A 12 -14.59 -10.48 -13.58
C PRO A 12 -14.75 -11.11 -12.19
N LYS A 13 -15.33 -12.32 -12.15
CA LYS A 13 -15.46 -13.10 -10.92
C LYS A 13 -14.08 -13.57 -10.44
N ALA A 14 -13.97 -13.79 -9.13
CA ALA A 14 -12.79 -14.45 -8.58
C ALA A 14 -12.62 -15.86 -9.19
N PRO A 15 -11.38 -16.32 -9.43
CA PRO A 15 -11.13 -17.70 -9.86
C PRO A 15 -11.74 -18.72 -8.88
N ASP A 16 -12.22 -19.85 -9.38
CA ASP A 16 -12.75 -20.93 -8.53
C ASP A 16 -11.62 -21.52 -7.67
N PRO A 17 -11.63 -21.35 -6.33
CA PRO A 17 -10.56 -21.84 -5.47
C PRO A 17 -10.46 -23.37 -5.42
N GLN A 18 -11.51 -24.10 -5.82
CA GLN A 18 -11.47 -25.56 -5.88
C GLN A 18 -10.63 -26.07 -7.05
N GLN A 19 -10.51 -25.27 -8.11
CA GLN A 19 -9.78 -25.60 -9.34
C GLN A 19 -8.45 -24.85 -9.43
N GLN A 20 -8.45 -23.57 -9.05
CA GLN A 20 -7.33 -22.64 -9.21
C GLN A 20 -7.03 -21.89 -7.90
N PRO A 21 -6.66 -22.59 -6.81
CA PRO A 21 -6.49 -21.99 -5.48
C PRO A 21 -5.43 -20.87 -5.46
N ALA A 22 -4.34 -21.02 -6.22
CA ALA A 22 -3.30 -19.99 -6.30
C ALA A 22 -3.80 -18.72 -7.00
N ALA A 23 -4.56 -18.85 -8.10
CA ALA A 23 -5.13 -17.71 -8.81
C ALA A 23 -6.19 -17.01 -7.94
N TYR A 24 -7.02 -17.77 -7.24
CA TYR A 24 -7.97 -17.24 -6.27
C TYR A 24 -7.26 -16.44 -5.19
N LEU A 25 -6.26 -17.02 -4.50
CA LEU A 25 -5.52 -16.33 -3.43
C LEU A 25 -4.71 -15.13 -3.93
N ARG A 26 -4.44 -15.01 -5.23
CA ARG A 26 -3.80 -13.83 -5.85
C ARG A 26 -4.81 -12.77 -6.28
N SER A 27 -6.11 -13.05 -6.26
CA SER A 27 -7.15 -12.09 -6.65
C SER A 27 -7.43 -11.06 -5.56
N ILE A 28 -7.85 -9.85 -5.95
CA ILE A 28 -8.24 -8.79 -5.00
C ILE A 28 -9.44 -9.20 -4.15
N GLN A 29 -10.40 -9.93 -4.73
CA GLN A 29 -11.61 -10.40 -4.05
C GLN A 29 -11.26 -11.29 -2.84
N SER A 30 -10.26 -12.17 -3.00
CA SER A 30 -9.86 -13.09 -1.94
C SER A 30 -9.39 -12.39 -0.67
N VAL A 31 -8.85 -11.17 -0.76
CA VAL A 31 -8.37 -10.43 0.42
C VAL A 31 -9.52 -10.22 1.41
N ARG A 32 -10.63 -9.63 0.95
CA ARG A 32 -11.81 -9.37 1.81
C ARG A 32 -12.52 -10.67 2.20
N GLU A 33 -12.70 -11.59 1.26
CA GLU A 33 -13.40 -12.87 1.53
C GLU A 33 -12.72 -13.69 2.63
N ARG A 34 -11.38 -13.72 2.64
CA ARG A 34 -10.60 -14.52 3.58
C ARG A 34 -10.43 -13.81 4.92
N THR A 35 -10.20 -12.50 4.93
CA THR A 35 -10.09 -11.72 6.16
C THR A 35 -11.40 -11.64 6.94
N ARG A 36 -12.56 -11.73 6.26
CA ARG A 36 -13.86 -11.83 6.91
C ARG A 36 -13.97 -13.00 7.91
N LEU A 37 -13.32 -14.14 7.63
CA LEU A 37 -13.30 -15.27 8.55
C LEU A 37 -12.57 -14.95 9.86
N VAL A 38 -11.53 -14.12 9.80
CA VAL A 38 -10.80 -13.64 10.98
C VAL A 38 -11.62 -12.56 11.71
N LEU A 39 -12.27 -11.66 10.98
CA LEU A 39 -13.17 -10.65 11.54
C LEU A 39 -14.34 -11.29 12.32
N ASP A 40 -14.95 -12.33 11.79
CA ASP A 40 -16.03 -13.08 12.47
C ASP A 40 -15.54 -13.72 13.78
N LYS A 41 -14.27 -14.17 13.83
CA LYS A 41 -13.64 -14.63 15.07
C LYS A 41 -13.34 -13.48 16.02
N ALA A 42 -12.86 -12.34 15.51
CA ALA A 42 -12.59 -11.14 16.28
C ALA A 42 -13.84 -10.62 16.98
N LYS A 43 -14.96 -10.55 16.26
CA LYS A 43 -16.26 -10.14 16.81
C LYS A 43 -16.78 -11.05 17.92
N ALA A 44 -16.39 -12.33 17.89
CA ALA A 44 -16.68 -13.29 18.95
C ALA A 44 -15.61 -13.33 20.06
N ASN A 45 -14.60 -12.47 20.00
CA ASN A 45 -13.42 -12.48 20.85
C ASN A 45 -12.74 -13.87 20.90
N ARG A 46 -12.53 -14.49 19.72
CA ARG A 46 -11.94 -15.83 19.54
C ARG A 46 -10.66 -15.81 18.68
N LEU A 47 -9.96 -14.68 18.67
CA LEU A 47 -8.63 -14.62 18.05
C LEU A 47 -7.61 -15.38 18.91
N HIS A 48 -6.55 -15.85 18.27
CA HIS A 48 -5.50 -16.61 18.93
C HIS A 48 -4.55 -15.71 19.71
N HIS A 49 -4.15 -14.58 19.15
CA HIS A 49 -3.11 -13.67 19.66
C HIS A 49 -3.64 -12.38 20.25
N PHE A 50 -4.89 -12.01 19.95
CA PHE A 50 -5.48 -10.76 20.44
C PHE A 50 -6.75 -11.02 21.25
N ASP A 51 -6.92 -10.24 22.32
CA ASP A 51 -8.22 -10.01 22.92
C ASP A 51 -8.87 -8.80 22.23
N VAL A 52 -10.17 -8.90 21.97
CA VAL A 52 -10.97 -7.89 21.26
C VAL A 52 -12.00 -7.30 22.21
N ASP A 53 -11.92 -6.00 22.44
CA ASP A 53 -12.90 -5.25 23.24
C ASP A 53 -13.79 -4.41 22.33
N LEU A 54 -14.91 -5.00 21.88
CA LEU A 54 -15.88 -4.30 21.03
C LEU A 54 -16.51 -3.08 21.72
N SER A 55 -16.43 -2.94 23.04
CA SER A 55 -16.89 -1.71 23.71
C SER A 55 -16.07 -0.48 23.30
N LYS A 56 -14.83 -0.69 22.82
CA LYS A 56 -13.94 0.35 22.31
C LYS A 56 -14.17 0.71 20.84
N PHE A 57 -14.96 -0.06 20.10
CA PHE A 57 -15.14 0.17 18.67
C PHE A 57 -15.69 1.58 18.37
N ASN A 58 -16.69 2.03 19.15
CA ASN A 58 -17.26 3.37 19.00
C ASN A 58 -16.26 4.47 19.39
N ASP A 59 -15.40 4.24 20.39
CA ASP A 59 -14.34 5.18 20.78
C ASP A 59 -13.30 5.30 19.67
N THR A 60 -12.89 4.18 19.05
CA THR A 60 -12.00 4.16 17.89
C THR A 60 -12.62 4.92 16.71
N ALA A 61 -13.89 4.67 16.39
CA ALA A 61 -14.60 5.39 15.32
C ALA A 61 -14.69 6.90 15.63
N ALA A 62 -15.05 7.27 16.86
CA ALA A 62 -15.12 8.67 17.29
C ALA A 62 -13.76 9.37 17.19
N TYR A 63 -12.67 8.68 17.52
CA TYR A 63 -11.32 9.20 17.33
C TYR A 63 -11.05 9.50 15.85
N VAL A 64 -11.33 8.56 14.94
CA VAL A 64 -11.15 8.76 13.49
C VAL A 64 -12.01 9.92 12.98
N VAL A 65 -13.29 9.97 13.37
CA VAL A 65 -14.20 11.09 13.05
C VAL A 65 -13.63 12.42 13.52
N SER A 66 -13.05 12.48 14.72
CA SER A 66 -12.47 13.71 15.26
C SER A 66 -11.29 14.24 14.44
N ILE A 67 -10.43 13.34 13.93
CA ILE A 67 -9.32 13.70 13.04
C ILE A 67 -9.84 14.25 11.72
N ILE A 68 -10.80 13.55 11.10
CA ILE A 68 -11.36 13.97 9.82
C ILE A 68 -12.07 15.33 9.95
N ARG A 69 -12.90 15.51 10.98
CA ARG A 69 -13.58 16.79 11.26
C ARG A 69 -12.58 17.93 11.45
N ARG A 70 -11.53 17.72 12.26
CA ARG A 70 -10.53 18.76 12.54
C ARG A 70 -9.96 19.35 11.25
N ASP A 71 -9.74 18.51 10.24
CA ASP A 71 -9.00 18.89 9.03
C ASP A 71 -9.90 19.20 7.82
N PHE A 72 -11.13 18.68 7.78
CA PHE A 72 -12.00 18.72 6.59
C PHE A 72 -13.47 19.07 6.88
N ASP A 73 -13.84 19.49 8.09
CA ASP A 73 -15.22 19.88 8.37
C ASP A 73 -15.69 21.01 7.43
N GLY A 74 -16.87 20.80 6.84
CA GLY A 74 -17.43 21.68 5.81
C GLY A 74 -17.04 21.35 4.36
N ASP A 75 -16.01 20.53 4.10
CA ASP A 75 -15.63 20.11 2.73
C ASP A 75 -14.98 18.72 2.69
N TYR A 76 -15.74 17.69 3.07
CA TYR A 76 -15.30 16.30 3.01
C TYR A 76 -15.01 15.81 1.59
N ALA A 77 -15.61 16.42 0.56
CA ALA A 77 -15.37 16.07 -0.84
C ALA A 77 -13.95 16.43 -1.31
N SER A 78 -13.31 17.40 -0.65
CA SER A 78 -11.91 17.76 -0.92
C SER A 78 -10.89 16.73 -0.43
N ILE A 79 -11.29 15.77 0.41
CA ILE A 79 -10.40 14.70 0.89
C ILE A 79 -9.91 13.91 -0.31
N PRO A 80 -8.59 13.90 -0.59
CA PRO A 80 -8.07 13.11 -1.68
C PRO A 80 -8.09 11.62 -1.32
N PRO A 81 -8.16 10.72 -2.32
CA PRO A 81 -7.97 9.30 -2.07
C PRO A 81 -6.55 9.03 -1.57
N HIS A 82 -6.40 8.09 -0.63
CA HIS A 82 -5.09 7.64 -0.15
C HIS A 82 -4.25 7.13 -1.31
N GLY A 83 -3.02 7.64 -1.43
CA GLY A 83 -2.13 7.31 -2.53
C GLY A 83 -0.77 7.98 -2.42
N ARG A 84 0.15 7.62 -3.33
CA ARG A 84 1.48 8.21 -3.38
C ARG A 84 1.47 9.70 -3.76
N TRP A 85 0.42 10.19 -4.41
CA TRP A 85 0.31 11.59 -4.84
C TRP A 85 0.47 12.55 -3.66
N GLN A 86 -0.25 12.31 -2.56
CA GLN A 86 -0.28 13.17 -1.37
C GLN A 86 1.10 13.21 -0.69
N HIS A 87 1.84 12.10 -0.75
CA HIS A 87 3.18 12.01 -0.20
C HIS A 87 4.18 12.91 -0.96
N PHE A 88 4.06 13.03 -2.28
CA PHE A 88 4.86 13.99 -3.04
C PHE A 88 4.53 15.45 -2.66
N GLU A 89 3.31 15.70 -2.20
CA GLU A 89 2.82 17.03 -1.84
C GLU A 89 3.11 17.42 -0.38
N VAL A 90 3.86 16.59 0.35
CA VAL A 90 4.24 16.85 1.74
C VAL A 90 4.89 18.23 1.92
N GLY A 91 4.49 18.90 3.01
CA GLY A 91 4.95 20.25 3.33
C GLY A 91 4.25 21.36 2.54
N GLY A 92 3.08 21.06 1.97
CA GLY A 92 2.23 22.02 1.26
C GLY A 92 2.77 22.45 -0.10
N ARG A 93 3.55 21.58 -0.76
CA ARG A 93 4.18 21.89 -2.06
C ARG A 93 3.59 21.01 -3.15
N PRO A 94 2.97 21.57 -4.21
CA PRO A 94 2.31 20.78 -5.25
C PRO A 94 3.32 20.20 -6.26
N ARG A 95 4.23 19.33 -5.79
CA ARG A 95 5.39 18.87 -6.58
C ARG A 95 5.01 18.10 -7.85
N VAL A 96 3.92 17.34 -7.82
CA VAL A 96 3.43 16.64 -9.03
C VAL A 96 2.91 17.64 -10.05
N THR A 97 2.16 18.65 -9.61
CA THR A 97 1.71 19.75 -10.48
C THR A 97 2.89 20.52 -11.07
N GLN A 98 3.92 20.83 -10.27
CA GLN A 98 5.14 21.48 -10.75
C GLN A 98 5.89 20.61 -11.77
N LEU A 99 5.95 19.29 -11.57
CA LEU A 99 6.53 18.36 -12.53
C LEU A 99 5.73 18.36 -13.85
N LEU A 100 4.41 18.29 -13.79
CA LEU A 100 3.52 18.37 -14.95
C LEU A 100 3.67 19.69 -15.73
N GLN A 101 3.85 20.81 -15.02
CA GLN A 101 4.10 22.13 -15.62
C GLN A 101 5.50 22.26 -16.24
N SER A 102 6.47 21.44 -15.81
CA SER A 102 7.82 21.46 -16.38
C SER A 102 7.91 20.83 -17.77
N TRP A 103 6.90 20.05 -18.17
CA TRP A 103 6.86 19.40 -19.48
C TRP A 103 6.19 20.29 -20.52
N PRO A 104 6.72 20.34 -21.77
CA PRO A 104 6.15 21.18 -22.80
C PRO A 104 4.72 20.76 -23.15
N THR A 105 3.96 21.70 -23.71
CA THR A 105 2.56 21.47 -24.13
C THR A 105 2.43 20.44 -25.25
N SER A 106 3.52 20.14 -25.95
CA SER A 106 3.60 19.06 -26.94
C SER A 106 3.56 17.65 -26.33
N VAL A 107 3.81 17.51 -25.03
CA VAL A 107 3.61 16.23 -24.31
C VAL A 107 2.13 16.13 -23.93
N ASP A 108 1.41 15.23 -24.59
CA ASP A 108 -0.01 15.00 -24.35
C ASP A 108 -0.29 14.37 -22.96
N ASN A 109 -1.56 14.33 -22.57
CA ASN A 109 -1.95 13.80 -21.27
C ASN A 109 -1.62 12.32 -21.09
N GLN A 110 -1.62 11.53 -22.17
CA GLN A 110 -1.32 10.09 -22.12
C GLN A 110 0.14 9.89 -21.73
N GLU A 111 1.08 10.57 -22.40
CA GLU A 111 2.49 10.52 -22.04
C GLU A 111 2.77 11.15 -20.67
N ARG A 112 2.08 12.24 -20.29
CA ARG A 112 2.16 12.79 -18.93
C ARG A 112 1.73 11.74 -17.88
N ALA A 113 0.65 11.00 -18.15
CA ALA A 113 0.21 9.92 -17.29
C ALA A 113 1.23 8.78 -17.25
N ARG A 114 1.80 8.35 -18.39
CA ARG A 114 2.87 7.32 -18.42
C ARG A 114 4.05 7.71 -17.52
N ARG A 115 4.52 8.96 -17.60
CA ARG A 115 5.63 9.48 -16.76
C ARG A 115 5.27 9.52 -15.27
N LEU A 116 4.02 9.83 -14.93
CA LEU A 116 3.59 9.76 -13.54
C LEU A 116 3.47 8.32 -13.04
N ILE A 117 2.99 7.38 -13.87
CA ILE A 117 2.96 5.95 -13.54
C ILE A 117 4.37 5.42 -13.30
N ASP A 118 5.33 5.78 -14.16
CA ASP A 118 6.75 5.46 -13.98
C ASP A 118 7.25 5.89 -12.59
N LEU A 119 7.10 7.19 -12.28
CA LEU A 119 7.51 7.76 -10.99
C LEU A 119 6.80 7.08 -9.81
N PHE A 120 5.48 6.93 -9.89
CA PHE A 120 4.68 6.43 -8.78
C PHE A 120 5.01 4.97 -8.48
N LEU A 121 5.19 4.14 -9.52
CA LEU A 121 5.54 2.73 -9.34
C LEU A 121 6.86 2.59 -8.60
N VAL A 122 7.95 3.19 -9.08
CA VAL A 122 9.26 3.08 -8.40
C VAL A 122 9.24 3.70 -7.01
N SER A 123 8.52 4.82 -6.85
CA SER A 123 8.40 5.48 -5.55
C SER A 123 7.67 4.63 -4.52
N VAL A 124 6.61 3.93 -4.93
CA VAL A 124 5.86 3.00 -4.09
C VAL A 124 6.72 1.78 -3.72
N LEU A 125 7.46 1.20 -4.67
CA LEU A 125 8.35 0.06 -4.37
C LEU A 125 9.53 0.43 -3.46
N LEU A 126 9.91 1.70 -3.39
CA LEU A 126 10.92 2.16 -2.43
C LEU A 126 10.35 2.38 -1.02
N ASP A 127 9.02 2.34 -0.84
CA ASP A 127 8.31 2.74 0.38
C ASP A 127 8.19 1.66 1.49
N ALA A 128 9.16 0.75 1.65
CA ALA A 128 9.04 -0.35 2.63
C ALA A 128 9.51 0.04 4.04
N GLY A 129 9.23 1.27 4.46
CA GLY A 129 9.67 1.84 5.74
C GLY A 129 11.18 2.16 5.80
N ALA A 130 11.52 3.40 6.17
CA ALA A 130 12.91 3.85 6.23
C ALA A 130 13.58 3.69 7.63
N GLY A 131 12.92 3.01 8.57
CA GLY A 131 13.32 3.05 9.99
C GLY A 131 13.02 4.40 10.64
N THR A 132 13.39 4.55 11.92
CA THR A 132 13.18 5.79 12.72
C THR A 132 14.30 6.82 12.54
N GLN A 133 15.49 6.37 12.15
CA GLN A 133 16.70 7.22 12.12
C GLN A 133 16.89 7.94 10.78
N TRP A 134 16.50 7.30 9.68
CA TRP A 134 16.70 7.88 8.36
C TRP A 134 15.84 9.12 8.14
N SER A 135 16.43 10.13 7.52
CA SER A 135 15.72 11.31 7.00
C SER A 135 16.29 11.75 5.66
N TYR A 136 15.49 12.51 4.92
CA TYR A 136 15.85 13.09 3.63
C TYR A 136 15.81 14.60 3.69
N ARG A 137 16.92 15.25 3.32
CA ARG A 137 16.94 16.70 3.13
C ARG A 137 16.67 17.01 1.67
N SER A 138 15.51 17.60 1.38
CA SER A 138 15.12 18.00 0.02
C SER A 138 16.12 18.99 -0.57
N LYS A 139 16.65 18.71 -1.77
CA LYS A 139 17.57 19.63 -2.46
C LYS A 139 16.86 20.90 -2.89
N GLU A 140 15.57 20.83 -3.20
CA GLU A 140 14.78 21.97 -3.65
C GLU A 140 14.45 22.97 -2.52
N SER A 141 14.27 22.50 -1.28
CA SER A 141 13.76 23.33 -0.18
C SER A 141 14.62 23.38 1.08
N GLY A 142 15.62 22.49 1.20
CA GLY A 142 16.43 22.33 2.41
C GLY A 142 15.66 21.72 3.60
N LYS A 143 14.34 21.55 3.51
CA LYS A 143 13.50 20.91 4.53
C LYS A 143 13.85 19.43 4.67
N VAL A 144 13.73 18.92 5.89
CA VAL A 144 13.96 17.53 6.23
C VAL A 144 12.63 16.81 6.35
N TYR A 145 12.52 15.65 5.71
CA TYR A 145 11.38 14.75 5.78
C TYR A 145 11.88 13.36 6.19
N SER A 146 11.04 12.53 6.77
CA SER A 146 11.39 11.16 7.16
C SER A 146 10.31 10.19 6.70
N ARG A 147 10.51 8.88 6.93
CA ARG A 147 9.52 7.84 6.62
C ARG A 147 9.07 7.90 5.14
N SER A 148 7.80 7.57 4.88
CA SER A 148 7.22 7.49 3.54
C SER A 148 7.25 8.81 2.79
N GLU A 149 7.03 9.92 3.49
CA GLU A 149 7.07 11.27 2.92
C GLU A 149 8.49 11.64 2.46
N GLY A 150 9.52 11.32 3.25
CA GLY A 150 10.91 11.48 2.84
C GLY A 150 11.27 10.62 1.64
N LEU A 151 10.81 9.37 1.59
CA LEU A 151 11.02 8.47 0.45
C LEU A 151 10.34 8.98 -0.82
N ALA A 152 9.15 9.60 -0.70
CA ALA A 152 8.47 10.21 -1.84
C ALA A 152 9.28 11.39 -2.41
N VAL A 153 9.76 12.30 -1.56
CA VAL A 153 10.59 13.42 -2.01
C VAL A 153 11.91 12.92 -2.63
N ALA A 154 12.57 11.94 -1.99
CA ALA A 154 13.83 11.39 -2.49
C ALA A 154 13.68 10.73 -3.86
N SER A 155 12.68 9.85 -4.01
CA SER A 155 12.42 9.14 -5.28
C SER A 155 12.00 10.10 -6.40
N LEU A 156 11.24 11.15 -6.10
CA LEU A 156 10.94 12.22 -7.07
C LEU A 156 12.21 12.96 -7.51
N GLU A 157 13.06 13.36 -6.56
CA GLU A 157 14.31 14.08 -6.89
C GLU A 157 15.28 13.17 -7.67
N MET A 158 15.32 11.87 -7.39
CA MET A 158 16.06 10.88 -8.19
C MET A 158 15.49 10.74 -9.61
N PHE A 159 14.17 10.60 -9.74
CA PHE A 159 13.47 10.52 -11.03
C PHE A 159 13.74 11.76 -11.89
N LYS A 160 13.67 12.97 -11.31
CA LYS A 160 14.00 14.23 -12.02
C LYS A 160 15.43 14.28 -12.57
N THR A 161 16.34 13.50 -12.01
CA THR A 161 17.74 13.41 -12.47
C THR A 161 18.00 12.25 -13.44
N GLY A 162 16.97 11.50 -13.86
CA GLY A 162 17.13 10.34 -14.75
C GLY A 162 17.69 9.09 -14.08
N ALA A 163 17.62 8.98 -12.75
CA ALA A 163 18.23 7.87 -11.99
C ALA A 163 17.67 6.47 -12.36
N PHE A 164 16.52 6.42 -13.03
CA PHE A 164 15.83 5.18 -13.42
C PHE A 164 15.60 5.07 -14.94
N SER A 165 16.16 5.99 -15.73
CA SER A 165 16.03 6.04 -17.19
C SER A 165 17.30 5.54 -17.85
N SER A 166 17.18 4.81 -18.95
CA SER A 166 18.32 4.48 -19.83
C SER A 166 18.62 5.56 -20.88
N ASP A 167 17.71 6.51 -21.10
CA ASP A 167 17.86 7.58 -22.09
C ASP A 167 18.14 8.93 -21.41
N PRO A 168 19.37 9.49 -21.54
CA PRO A 168 19.71 10.81 -21.00
C PRO A 168 18.87 11.96 -21.59
N ALA A 169 18.30 11.80 -22.79
CA ALA A 169 17.41 12.79 -23.40
C ALA A 169 15.99 12.73 -22.82
N GLN A 170 15.63 11.63 -22.14
CA GLN A 170 14.34 11.44 -21.46
C GLN A 170 14.57 11.10 -19.98
N PRO A 171 14.99 12.07 -19.14
CA PRO A 171 15.26 11.80 -17.72
C PRO A 171 14.00 11.50 -16.92
N HIS A 172 12.83 11.94 -17.38
CA HIS A 172 11.54 11.76 -16.71
C HIS A 172 10.82 10.48 -17.15
N GLN A 173 11.52 9.36 -17.14
CA GLN A 173 10.95 8.03 -17.40
C GLN A 173 11.59 6.98 -16.48
N VAL A 174 10.95 5.81 -16.41
CA VAL A 174 11.51 4.59 -15.85
C VAL A 174 11.44 3.53 -16.93
N ASP A 175 12.52 2.80 -17.16
CA ASP A 175 12.53 1.68 -18.10
C ASP A 175 13.38 0.52 -17.58
N ALA A 176 13.18 -0.67 -18.14
CA ALA A 176 13.87 -1.86 -17.70
C ALA A 176 15.40 -1.72 -17.77
N ALA A 177 15.94 -1.10 -18.82
CA ALA A 177 17.38 -0.91 -18.97
C ALA A 177 17.94 0.07 -17.92
N GLY A 178 17.23 1.15 -17.62
CA GLY A 178 17.58 2.12 -16.58
C GLY A 178 17.58 1.50 -15.18
N LEU A 179 16.54 0.72 -14.87
CA LEU A 179 16.44 -0.01 -13.59
C LEU A 179 17.54 -1.06 -13.42
N ASN A 180 17.96 -1.71 -14.51
CA ASN A 180 19.05 -2.69 -14.47
C ASN A 180 20.42 -2.07 -14.12
N ASN A 181 20.56 -0.74 -14.27
CA ASN A 181 21.76 0.00 -13.90
C ASN A 181 21.74 0.53 -12.46
N VAL A 182 20.65 0.34 -11.73
CA VAL A 182 20.54 0.80 -10.33
C VAL A 182 21.39 -0.09 -9.43
N THR A 183 22.38 0.51 -8.78
CA THR A 183 23.21 -0.17 -7.77
C THR A 183 22.86 0.28 -6.35
N GLU A 184 23.29 -0.49 -5.34
CA GLU A 184 23.13 -0.12 -3.93
C GLU A 184 23.77 1.24 -3.64
N GLU A 185 24.93 1.54 -4.21
CA GLU A 185 25.66 2.81 -4.03
C GLU A 185 24.92 3.98 -4.68
N SER A 186 24.38 3.79 -5.89
CA SER A 186 23.60 4.82 -6.57
C SER A 186 22.33 5.17 -5.79
N LEU A 187 21.67 4.14 -5.23
CA LEU A 187 20.48 4.30 -4.41
C LEU A 187 20.81 4.91 -3.05
N ALA A 188 21.92 4.52 -2.41
CA ALA A 188 22.42 5.13 -1.18
C ALA A 188 22.62 6.64 -1.37
N LYS A 189 23.29 7.03 -2.46
CA LYS A 189 23.52 8.44 -2.80
C LYS A 189 22.21 9.19 -3.03
N GLY A 190 21.28 8.60 -3.78
CA GLY A 190 19.97 9.18 -4.07
C GLY A 190 19.10 9.36 -2.81
N LEU A 191 19.15 8.40 -1.89
CA LEU A 191 18.44 8.38 -0.62
C LEU A 191 19.21 9.05 0.52
N GLN A 192 20.41 9.59 0.28
CA GLN A 192 21.28 10.21 1.30
C GLN A 192 21.66 9.26 2.45
N VAL A 193 21.77 7.96 2.18
CA VAL A 193 22.16 6.95 3.18
C VAL A 193 23.65 7.06 3.47
N SER A 194 24.00 7.12 4.75
CA SER A 194 25.37 7.17 5.25
C SER A 194 25.45 6.56 6.65
N GLN A 195 26.65 6.51 7.25
CA GLN A 195 26.80 6.10 8.65
C GLN A 195 26.03 7.00 9.62
N SER A 196 25.91 8.30 9.33
CA SER A 196 25.19 9.27 10.16
C SER A 196 23.70 9.41 9.80
N ASN A 197 23.26 8.77 8.71
CA ASN A 197 21.87 8.74 8.25
C ASN A 197 21.53 7.32 7.75
N PRO A 198 21.56 6.30 8.62
CA PRO A 198 21.42 4.92 8.23
C PRO A 198 19.97 4.60 7.82
N MET A 199 19.80 3.72 6.83
CA MET A 199 18.51 3.19 6.40
C MET A 199 18.52 1.67 6.41
N SER A 200 17.50 1.06 7.00
CA SER A 200 17.27 -0.38 6.92
C SER A 200 16.81 -0.80 5.52
N GLY A 201 17.28 -1.96 5.05
CA GLY A 201 16.76 -2.58 3.83
C GLY A 201 17.22 -1.96 2.51
N LEU A 202 18.29 -1.15 2.49
CA LEU A 202 18.82 -0.54 1.27
C LEU A 202 19.15 -1.57 0.18
N LYS A 203 19.88 -2.64 0.55
CA LYS A 203 20.18 -3.76 -0.35
C LYS A 203 18.92 -4.44 -0.89
N GLY A 204 17.91 -4.61 -0.04
CA GLY A 204 16.60 -5.14 -0.41
C GLY A 204 15.90 -4.29 -1.48
N ARG A 205 15.97 -2.95 -1.35
CA ARG A 205 15.43 -1.98 -2.32
C ARG A 205 16.14 -2.02 -3.66
N ALA A 206 17.47 -2.02 -3.67
CA ALA A 206 18.24 -2.13 -4.90
C ALA A 206 17.92 -3.47 -5.62
N GLY A 207 17.91 -4.57 -4.87
CA GLY A 207 17.51 -5.88 -5.39
C GLY A 207 16.07 -5.91 -5.94
N LEU A 208 15.14 -5.21 -5.30
CA LEU A 208 13.75 -5.10 -5.77
C LEU A 208 13.66 -4.35 -7.10
N LEU A 209 14.36 -3.23 -7.25
CA LEU A 209 14.39 -2.47 -8.51
C LEU A 209 15.08 -3.25 -9.64
N MET A 210 16.12 -4.03 -9.33
CA MET A 210 16.71 -4.95 -10.31
C MET A 210 15.77 -6.08 -10.72
N ARG A 211 14.98 -6.65 -9.79
CA ARG A 211 13.96 -7.65 -10.20
C ARG A 211 12.83 -7.00 -10.99
N LEU A 212 12.48 -5.76 -10.69
CA LEU A 212 11.53 -4.98 -11.49
C LEU A 212 12.00 -4.84 -12.94
N SER A 213 13.30 -4.60 -13.19
CA SER A 213 13.80 -4.54 -14.57
C SER A 213 13.45 -5.79 -15.38
N SER A 214 13.54 -6.96 -14.74
CA SER A 214 13.21 -8.25 -15.36
C SER A 214 11.70 -8.44 -15.51
N ALA A 215 10.90 -8.06 -14.51
CA ALA A 215 9.44 -8.16 -14.57
C ALA A 215 8.85 -7.30 -15.71
N LEU A 216 9.44 -6.13 -15.96
CA LEU A 216 9.02 -5.22 -17.01
C LEU A 216 9.33 -5.75 -18.42
N GLN A 217 10.10 -6.82 -18.58
CA GLN A 217 10.33 -7.50 -19.86
C GLN A 217 9.13 -8.36 -20.30
N THR A 218 7.93 -7.78 -20.19
CA THR A 218 6.67 -8.36 -20.65
C THR A 218 6.06 -7.38 -21.65
N PRO A 219 6.41 -7.46 -22.96
CA PRO A 219 6.06 -6.43 -23.94
C PRO A 219 4.56 -6.18 -24.08
N GLU A 220 3.73 -7.20 -23.87
CA GLU A 220 2.27 -7.06 -23.85
C GLU A 220 1.78 -6.06 -22.79
N LEU A 221 2.42 -6.03 -21.61
CA LEU A 221 2.00 -5.20 -20.47
C LEU A 221 2.76 -3.87 -20.42
N PHE A 222 4.05 -3.87 -20.77
CA PHE A 222 4.95 -2.73 -20.52
C PHE A 222 5.66 -2.21 -21.78
N GLY A 223 5.30 -2.73 -22.96
CA GLY A 223 5.93 -2.39 -24.24
C GLY A 223 7.35 -2.91 -24.38
N GLU A 224 7.92 -2.76 -25.58
CA GLU A 224 9.25 -3.29 -25.94
C GLU A 224 10.40 -2.73 -25.08
N ASN A 225 10.25 -1.51 -24.56
CA ASN A 225 11.25 -0.89 -23.68
C ASN A 225 11.08 -1.27 -22.19
N GLY A 226 10.05 -2.05 -21.84
CA GLY A 226 9.76 -2.43 -20.46
C GLY A 226 9.55 -1.21 -19.57
N ARG A 227 8.62 -0.34 -19.94
CA ARG A 227 8.30 0.90 -19.22
C ARG A 227 6.99 0.73 -18.44
N PRO A 228 6.97 0.98 -17.11
CA PRO A 228 5.75 0.89 -16.31
C PRO A 228 4.56 1.65 -16.90
N GLY A 229 4.77 2.88 -17.34
CA GLY A 229 3.73 3.75 -17.90
C GLY A 229 3.01 3.18 -19.12
N ASN A 230 3.64 2.28 -19.88
CA ASN A 230 3.00 1.64 -21.03
C ASN A 230 1.87 0.67 -20.64
N MET A 231 1.72 0.34 -19.35
CA MET A 231 0.53 -0.39 -18.89
C MET A 231 -0.77 0.33 -19.22
N ILE A 232 -0.74 1.66 -19.37
CA ILE A 232 -1.89 2.43 -19.81
C ILE A 232 -2.37 1.92 -21.18
N ASP A 233 -1.47 1.59 -22.09
CA ASP A 233 -1.81 1.16 -23.44
C ASP A 233 -2.45 -0.24 -23.43
N TYR A 234 -1.93 -1.14 -22.60
CA TYR A 234 -2.57 -2.43 -22.33
C TYR A 234 -3.98 -2.25 -21.75
N LEU A 235 -4.13 -1.42 -20.71
CA LEU A 235 -5.42 -1.19 -20.06
C LEU A 235 -6.44 -0.57 -21.00
N MET A 236 -6.06 0.41 -21.82
CA MET A 236 -6.98 1.06 -22.76
C MET A 236 -7.42 0.15 -23.90
N SER A 237 -6.56 -0.79 -24.32
CA SER A 237 -6.86 -1.73 -25.40
C SER A 237 -7.46 -3.05 -24.92
N HIS A 238 -7.50 -3.28 -23.60
CA HIS A 238 -7.97 -4.54 -23.04
C HIS A 238 -9.46 -4.78 -23.35
N PRO A 239 -9.90 -6.01 -23.70
CA PRO A 239 -11.28 -6.30 -24.07
C PRO A 239 -12.34 -6.00 -23.00
N THR A 240 -11.94 -5.94 -21.72
CA THR A 240 -12.85 -5.58 -20.61
C THR A 240 -13.01 -4.08 -20.41
N THR A 241 -12.20 -3.25 -21.08
CA THR A 241 -12.27 -1.80 -20.98
C THR A 241 -13.39 -1.29 -21.88
N GLN A 242 -14.33 -0.56 -21.28
CA GLN A 242 -15.45 0.01 -22.00
C GLN A 242 -15.13 1.43 -22.45
N ALA A 243 -15.28 1.68 -23.75
CA ALA A 243 -15.22 3.02 -24.32
C ALA A 243 -16.60 3.68 -24.24
N ALA A 244 -16.91 4.30 -23.10
CA ALA A 244 -18.08 5.15 -22.93
C ALA A 244 -17.72 6.63 -23.22
N SER A 245 -18.41 7.59 -22.61
CA SER A 245 -17.99 9.01 -22.64
C SER A 245 -16.63 9.25 -21.96
N VAL A 246 -16.21 8.32 -21.10
CA VAL A 246 -14.88 8.23 -20.51
C VAL A 246 -14.41 6.77 -20.57
N PRO A 247 -13.10 6.48 -20.57
CA PRO A 247 -12.62 5.10 -20.48
C PRO A 247 -12.98 4.50 -19.13
N ILE A 248 -13.59 3.31 -19.14
CA ILE A 248 -13.91 2.58 -17.92
C ILE A 248 -13.11 1.28 -17.88
N VAL A 249 -12.15 1.23 -16.96
CA VAL A 249 -11.25 0.09 -16.76
C VAL A 249 -11.72 -0.70 -15.54
N CYS A 250 -11.87 -2.01 -15.67
CA CYS A 250 -12.17 -2.86 -14.51
C CYS A 250 -10.94 -2.92 -13.58
N LEU A 251 -11.12 -2.66 -12.28
CA LEU A 251 -10.03 -2.78 -11.30
C LEU A 251 -9.34 -4.17 -11.36
N PRO A 252 -10.05 -5.32 -11.52
CA PRO A 252 -9.38 -6.61 -11.69
C PRO A 252 -8.40 -6.68 -12.86
N THR A 253 -8.57 -5.88 -13.92
CA THR A 253 -7.63 -5.80 -15.05
C THR A 253 -6.34 -5.08 -14.64
N LEU A 254 -6.43 -3.93 -13.95
CA LEU A 254 -5.26 -3.28 -13.37
C LEU A 254 -4.58 -4.17 -12.34
N TRP A 255 -5.38 -4.85 -11.51
CA TRP A 255 -4.88 -5.80 -10.52
C TRP A 255 -4.06 -6.92 -11.17
N TYR A 256 -4.53 -7.49 -12.29
CA TYR A 256 -3.79 -8.50 -13.04
C TYR A 256 -2.42 -7.99 -13.51
N VAL A 257 -2.36 -6.79 -14.10
CA VAL A 257 -1.08 -6.19 -14.53
C VAL A 257 -0.09 -6.10 -13.37
N LEU A 258 -0.56 -5.68 -12.20
CA LEU A 258 0.30 -5.45 -11.04
C LEU A 258 0.63 -6.74 -10.29
N MET A 259 -0.34 -7.65 -10.14
CA MET A 259 -0.18 -8.88 -9.37
C MET A 259 0.56 -9.94 -10.16
N ASP A 260 0.16 -10.17 -11.42
CA ASP A 260 0.73 -11.19 -12.29
C ASP A 260 1.93 -10.65 -13.05
N GLY A 261 1.79 -9.48 -13.68
CA GLY A 261 2.87 -8.85 -14.45
C GLY A 261 4.10 -8.47 -13.63
N LEU A 262 3.95 -8.20 -12.32
CA LEU A 262 5.08 -7.90 -11.43
C LEU A 262 5.41 -9.04 -10.47
N SER A 263 4.82 -10.23 -10.64
CA SER A 263 4.94 -11.32 -9.66
C SER A 263 6.38 -11.74 -9.34
N SER A 264 7.30 -11.60 -10.29
CA SER A 264 8.73 -11.95 -10.15
C SER A 264 9.54 -10.96 -9.29
N ILE A 265 9.00 -9.80 -8.93
CA ILE A 265 9.69 -8.84 -8.06
C ILE A 265 9.69 -9.30 -6.60
N TRP A 266 8.76 -10.19 -6.22
CA TRP A 266 8.62 -10.68 -4.86
C TRP A 266 9.62 -11.79 -4.56
N PRO A 267 10.12 -11.91 -3.31
CA PRO A 267 11.00 -13.00 -2.93
C PRO A 267 10.37 -14.38 -3.18
N ALA A 268 11.13 -15.30 -3.77
CA ALA A 268 10.69 -16.68 -3.99
C ALA A 268 10.52 -17.50 -2.70
N THR A 269 10.78 -16.91 -1.53
CA THR A 269 10.60 -17.56 -0.21
C THR A 269 9.19 -17.40 0.35
N ARG A 270 8.31 -16.63 -0.31
CA ARG A 270 6.92 -16.41 0.13
C ARG A 270 6.09 -17.70 0.07
N THR A 271 4.87 -17.67 0.61
CA THR A 271 3.97 -18.84 0.58
C THR A 271 3.67 -19.28 -0.85
N HIS A 272 3.62 -20.60 -1.08
CA HIS A 272 3.33 -21.22 -2.37
C HIS A 272 2.09 -22.11 -2.29
N VAL A 273 1.34 -22.18 -3.39
CA VAL A 273 0.30 -23.19 -3.60
C VAL A 273 0.48 -23.76 -5.01
N GLY A 274 0.63 -25.09 -5.12
CA GLY A 274 0.83 -25.74 -6.42
C GLY A 274 2.08 -25.26 -7.18
N GLY A 275 3.15 -24.92 -6.45
CA GLY A 275 4.39 -24.36 -7.04
C GLY A 275 4.32 -22.89 -7.46
N VAL A 276 3.17 -22.23 -7.29
CA VAL A 276 3.00 -20.81 -7.61
C VAL A 276 3.20 -19.97 -6.36
N ALA A 277 4.13 -19.01 -6.41
CA ALA A 277 4.33 -18.02 -5.36
C ALA A 277 3.10 -17.11 -5.26
N LEU A 278 2.60 -16.90 -4.03
CA LEU A 278 1.43 -16.07 -3.80
C LEU A 278 1.76 -14.60 -3.53
N GLY A 279 3.01 -14.28 -3.16
CA GLY A 279 3.38 -12.94 -2.74
C GLY A 279 3.06 -12.72 -1.25
N ASP A 280 2.31 -11.67 -0.92
CA ASP A 280 1.97 -11.32 0.46
C ASP A 280 0.69 -12.03 0.90
N ALA A 281 0.81 -13.32 1.10
CA ALA A 281 -0.23 -14.21 1.61
C ALA A 281 0.40 -15.25 2.54
N TRP A 282 -0.22 -15.52 3.69
CA TRP A 282 0.41 -16.30 4.76
C TRP A 282 -0.57 -17.26 5.43
N PRO A 283 -0.12 -18.43 5.91
CA PRO A 283 -0.90 -19.27 6.81
C PRO A 283 -1.29 -18.51 8.07
N CYS A 284 -2.48 -18.76 8.60
CA CYS A 284 -2.92 -18.17 9.86
C CYS A 284 -3.69 -19.19 10.72
N THR A 285 -3.38 -19.30 12.01
CA THR A 285 -4.06 -20.24 12.92
C THR A 285 -5.53 -19.87 13.14
N SER A 286 -5.89 -18.59 12.94
CA SER A 286 -7.27 -18.14 12.93
C SER A 286 -8.05 -18.49 11.66
N MET A 287 -7.48 -19.22 10.71
CA MET A 287 -8.22 -19.77 9.57
C MET A 287 -8.69 -21.21 9.83
N PRO A 288 -9.58 -21.79 9.00
CA PRO A 288 -9.97 -23.19 9.10
C PRO A 288 -8.75 -24.13 9.14
N ALA A 289 -8.74 -25.05 10.12
CA ALA A 289 -7.59 -25.93 10.38
C ALA A 289 -7.65 -27.25 9.59
N ILE A 290 -6.47 -27.74 9.20
CA ILE A 290 -6.24 -29.08 8.63
C ILE A 290 -6.48 -30.13 9.76
N PRO A 291 -7.08 -31.32 9.49
CA PRO A 291 -7.39 -31.94 8.20
C PRO A 291 -8.78 -31.61 7.64
N ARG A 292 -9.58 -30.79 8.33
CA ARG A 292 -10.93 -30.43 7.87
C ARG A 292 -10.89 -29.44 6.70
N ALA A 293 -9.80 -28.70 6.58
CA ALA A 293 -9.56 -27.70 5.54
C ALA A 293 -8.52 -28.17 4.50
N ARG A 294 -8.67 -27.73 3.26
CA ARG A 294 -7.66 -27.88 2.20
C ARG A 294 -6.45 -26.97 2.49
N PRO A 295 -5.23 -27.29 2.00
CA PRO A 295 -4.03 -26.49 2.30
C PRO A 295 -4.09 -25.01 1.93
N TRP A 296 -4.95 -24.58 0.99
CA TRP A 296 -5.12 -23.17 0.65
C TRP A 296 -6.10 -22.45 1.61
N GLU A 297 -6.97 -23.20 2.29
CA GLU A 297 -8.01 -22.69 3.18
C GLU A 297 -7.48 -22.23 4.54
N ASN A 298 -6.19 -22.39 4.83
CA ASN A 298 -5.55 -21.79 5.99
C ASN A 298 -4.78 -20.50 5.64
N ILE A 299 -4.76 -20.06 4.38
CA ILE A 299 -4.00 -18.90 3.91
C ILE A 299 -4.87 -17.63 3.91
N VAL A 300 -4.30 -16.52 4.38
CA VAL A 300 -4.85 -15.17 4.27
C VAL A 300 -3.99 -14.34 3.30
N PRO A 301 -4.54 -13.91 2.16
CA PRO A 301 -3.88 -12.97 1.26
C PRO A 301 -4.10 -11.52 1.71
N PHE A 302 -3.05 -10.70 1.59
CA PHE A 302 -3.09 -9.26 1.85
C PHE A 302 -2.70 -8.46 0.63
N HIS A 303 -1.64 -8.89 -0.08
CA HIS A 303 -1.11 -8.20 -1.26
C HIS A 303 -0.97 -6.70 -1.06
N LYS A 304 -0.55 -6.28 0.15
CA LYS A 304 -0.69 -4.89 0.60
C LYS A 304 0.06 -3.92 -0.29
N LEU A 305 1.26 -4.27 -0.75
CA LEU A 305 2.01 -3.41 -1.65
C LEU A 305 1.38 -3.33 -3.04
N THR A 306 0.84 -4.43 -3.57
CA THR A 306 0.06 -4.42 -4.82
C THR A 306 -1.18 -3.54 -4.69
N GLN A 307 -1.87 -3.59 -3.55
CA GLN A 307 -2.97 -2.67 -3.26
C GLN A 307 -2.48 -1.21 -3.18
N TRP A 308 -1.32 -0.98 -2.56
CA TRP A 308 -0.74 0.36 -2.50
C TRP A 308 -0.34 0.91 -3.87
N LEU A 309 0.16 0.05 -4.77
CA LEU A 309 0.35 0.37 -6.19
C LEU A 309 -0.98 0.71 -6.85
N CYS A 310 -2.01 -0.12 -6.73
CA CYS A 310 -3.34 0.17 -7.30
C CYS A 310 -3.86 1.55 -6.87
N TYR A 311 -3.93 1.81 -5.55
CA TYR A 311 -4.37 3.10 -5.00
C TYR A 311 -3.58 4.26 -5.59
N SER A 312 -2.26 4.13 -5.70
CA SER A 312 -1.39 5.19 -6.18
C SER A 312 -1.51 5.42 -7.69
N LEU A 313 -1.59 4.35 -8.49
CA LEU A 313 -1.56 4.40 -9.96
C LEU A 313 -2.91 4.76 -10.58
N MET A 314 -4.03 4.49 -9.91
CA MET A 314 -5.35 4.93 -10.37
C MET A 314 -5.43 6.46 -10.44
N VAL A 315 -4.85 7.19 -9.47
CA VAL A 315 -4.95 8.65 -9.36
C VAL A 315 -4.47 9.41 -10.62
N PRO A 316 -3.25 9.21 -11.15
CA PRO A 316 -2.83 9.89 -12.37
C PRO A 316 -3.66 9.52 -13.60
N MET A 317 -4.13 8.27 -13.71
CA MET A 317 -5.00 7.85 -14.82
C MET A 317 -6.36 8.54 -14.76
N THR A 318 -6.96 8.61 -13.57
CA THR A 318 -8.22 9.34 -13.37
C THR A 318 -8.04 10.85 -13.61
N LYS A 319 -6.99 11.47 -13.08
CA LYS A 319 -6.79 12.92 -13.18
C LYS A 319 -6.42 13.42 -14.58
N LEU A 320 -5.64 12.65 -15.35
CA LEU A 320 -5.11 13.11 -16.65
C LEU A 320 -5.87 12.53 -17.84
N LEU A 321 -6.43 11.33 -17.69
CA LEU A 321 -7.09 10.59 -18.78
C LEU A 321 -8.59 10.39 -18.53
N ASN A 322 -9.12 10.92 -17.41
CA ASN A 322 -10.51 10.73 -16.99
C ASN A 322 -10.92 9.25 -16.88
N VAL A 323 -9.97 8.36 -16.59
CA VAL A 323 -10.26 6.93 -16.42
C VAL A 323 -11.12 6.73 -15.18
N HIS A 324 -12.22 6.02 -15.35
CA HIS A 324 -13.00 5.49 -14.26
C HIS A 324 -12.63 4.03 -14.00
N PHE A 325 -12.49 3.66 -12.73
CA PHE A 325 -12.19 2.28 -12.33
C PHE A 325 -13.43 1.60 -11.78
N ALA A 326 -14.03 0.71 -12.58
CA ALA A 326 -15.14 -0.11 -12.12
C ALA A 326 -14.64 -1.16 -11.12
N GLY A 327 -15.33 -1.31 -9.99
CA GLY A 327 -14.92 -2.24 -8.93
C GLY A 327 -13.83 -1.69 -8.02
N ALA A 328 -13.61 -0.37 -7.96
CA ALA A 328 -12.64 0.24 -7.04
C ALA A 328 -12.95 -0.08 -5.55
N ASP A 329 -14.20 -0.40 -5.21
CA ASP A 329 -14.66 -0.89 -3.91
C ASP A 329 -14.14 -2.30 -3.55
N LEU A 330 -13.64 -3.08 -4.53
CA LEU A 330 -12.92 -4.32 -4.25
C LEU A 330 -11.61 -4.08 -3.50
N MET A 331 -11.02 -2.89 -3.63
CA MET A 331 -9.87 -2.50 -2.82
C MET A 331 -10.20 -2.54 -1.33
N THR A 332 -9.24 -2.96 -0.52
CA THR A 332 -9.43 -3.11 0.93
C THR A 332 -8.63 -2.08 1.71
N GLY A 333 -8.83 -2.06 3.04
CA GLY A 333 -7.97 -1.31 3.94
C GLY A 333 -6.53 -1.82 3.85
N LEU A 334 -5.55 -0.96 4.08
CA LEU A 334 -4.14 -1.36 4.06
C LEU A 334 -3.71 -1.79 5.48
N PRO A 335 -3.38 -3.08 5.72
CA PRO A 335 -3.00 -3.56 7.04
C PRO A 335 -1.52 -3.29 7.33
N GLU A 336 -1.14 -2.03 7.28
CA GLU A 336 0.17 -1.58 7.76
C GLU A 336 0.10 -1.14 9.23
N TYR A 337 1.26 -0.90 9.81
CA TYR A 337 1.42 -0.72 11.25
C TYR A 337 0.71 0.51 11.82
N ARG A 338 0.35 1.53 11.03
CA ARG A 338 -0.41 2.70 11.52
C ARG A 338 -1.89 2.36 11.65
N ASN A 339 -2.49 1.77 10.63
CA ASN A 339 -3.89 1.33 10.67
C ASN A 339 -4.09 0.21 11.71
N GLY A 340 -3.23 -0.80 11.72
CA GLY A 340 -3.30 -1.85 12.74
C GLY A 340 -2.97 -1.31 14.14
N GLY A 341 -2.01 -0.38 14.21
CA GLY A 341 -1.57 0.26 15.45
C GLY A 341 -2.66 1.10 16.10
N LEU A 342 -3.46 1.79 15.28
CA LEU A 342 -4.64 2.53 15.74
C LEU A 342 -5.60 1.64 16.54
N LEU A 343 -5.88 0.43 16.05
CA LEU A 343 -6.80 -0.49 16.73
C LEU A 343 -6.24 -0.96 18.07
N VAL A 344 -4.92 -1.08 18.20
CA VAL A 344 -4.27 -1.46 19.46
C VAL A 344 -4.19 -0.27 20.42
N ASP A 345 -3.73 0.90 19.95
CA ASP A 345 -3.54 2.08 20.79
C ASP A 345 -4.88 2.71 21.26
N THR A 346 -5.99 2.46 20.56
CA THR A 346 -7.34 2.81 21.03
C THR A 346 -7.96 1.76 21.97
N GLY A 347 -7.29 0.62 22.17
CA GLY A 347 -7.72 -0.46 23.06
C GLY A 347 -8.73 -1.44 22.47
N LEU A 348 -9.11 -1.30 21.18
CA LEU A 348 -9.99 -2.27 20.51
C LEU A 348 -9.34 -3.65 20.41
N LEU A 349 -8.02 -3.69 20.19
CA LEU A 349 -7.21 -4.90 20.20
C LEU A 349 -6.17 -4.85 21.32
N THR A 350 -6.01 -5.94 22.06
CA THR A 350 -4.93 -6.10 23.04
C THR A 350 -4.15 -7.37 22.71
N LEU A 351 -2.83 -7.24 22.51
CA LEU A 351 -1.96 -8.39 22.32
C LEU A 351 -1.94 -9.24 23.60
N LYS A 352 -2.17 -10.55 23.48
CA LYS A 352 -2.20 -11.45 24.62
C LYS A 352 -0.83 -11.51 25.29
N LYS A 353 -0.84 -11.68 26.62
CA LYS A 353 0.35 -11.60 27.47
C LYS A 353 1.50 -12.50 27.00
N ALA A 354 1.22 -13.75 26.66
CA ALA A 354 2.26 -14.69 26.22
C ALA A 354 2.93 -14.26 24.91
N ASP A 355 2.16 -13.73 23.96
CA ASP A 355 2.72 -13.19 22.72
C ASP A 355 3.48 -11.89 22.97
N ALA A 356 2.99 -11.02 23.85
CA ALA A 356 3.70 -9.80 24.24
C ALA A 356 5.07 -10.12 24.85
N GLU A 357 5.15 -11.07 25.78
CA GLU A 357 6.41 -11.54 26.39
C GLU A 357 7.37 -12.09 25.32
N ARG A 358 6.89 -12.97 24.44
CA ARG A 358 7.66 -13.54 23.32
C ARG A 358 8.20 -12.45 22.38
N GLY A 359 7.37 -11.49 22.00
CA GLY A 359 7.79 -10.39 21.12
C GLY A 359 8.79 -9.44 21.79
N LEU A 360 8.74 -9.27 23.11
CA LEU A 360 9.73 -8.49 23.86
C LEU A 360 11.08 -9.19 23.92
N GLU A 361 11.10 -10.53 24.08
CA GLU A 361 12.33 -11.31 23.97
C GLU A 361 12.99 -11.12 22.59
N THR A 362 12.19 -11.22 21.51
CA THR A 362 12.68 -10.93 20.15
C THR A 362 13.21 -9.52 20.03
N TYR A 363 12.50 -8.51 20.56
CA TYR A 363 12.98 -7.14 20.56
C TYR A 363 14.38 -7.04 21.16
N HIS A 364 14.60 -7.58 22.36
CA HIS A 364 15.89 -7.48 23.05
C HIS A 364 17.04 -8.20 22.34
N GLN A 365 16.73 -9.18 21.49
CA GLN A 365 17.72 -9.87 20.65
C GLN A 365 18.12 -9.03 19.42
N VAL A 366 17.15 -8.37 18.79
CA VAL A 366 17.36 -7.65 17.51
C VAL A 366 17.67 -6.16 17.70
N ASN A 367 17.14 -5.56 18.76
CA ASN A 367 17.31 -4.17 19.15
C ASN A 367 17.94 -4.15 20.55
N GLY A 368 19.00 -3.36 20.73
CA GLY A 368 19.66 -3.21 22.03
C GLY A 368 18.79 -2.49 23.07
N ASN A 369 19.44 -1.88 24.05
CA ASN A 369 18.76 -1.15 25.13
C ASN A 369 18.15 0.16 24.60
N ALA A 370 16.85 0.17 24.29
CA ALA A 370 16.09 1.38 24.00
C ALA A 370 15.20 1.78 25.18
N VAL A 371 14.78 3.04 25.18
CA VAL A 371 13.91 3.63 26.21
C VAL A 371 12.44 3.26 25.99
N GLU A 372 12.01 3.13 24.74
CA GLU A 372 10.68 2.66 24.36
C GLU A 372 10.79 1.31 23.66
N VAL A 373 10.19 0.29 24.25
CA VAL A 373 10.26 -1.10 23.78
C VAL A 373 8.86 -1.58 23.44
N VAL A 374 8.72 -2.25 22.30
CA VAL A 374 7.46 -2.86 21.84
C VAL A 374 7.69 -4.31 21.43
N PRO A 375 6.71 -5.21 21.65
CA PRO A 375 6.78 -6.58 21.14
C PRO A 375 7.06 -6.55 19.64
N THR A 376 8.06 -7.31 19.19
CA THR A 376 8.54 -7.30 17.80
C THR A 376 8.53 -8.68 17.21
N PHE A 377 8.03 -8.79 15.98
CA PHE A 377 7.88 -10.06 15.28
C PHE A 377 8.36 -9.99 13.84
N GLU A 378 8.65 -11.15 13.27
CA GLU A 378 8.87 -11.30 11.84
C GLU A 378 7.55 -11.09 11.07
N PRO A 379 7.57 -10.58 9.83
CA PRO A 379 6.37 -10.36 9.04
C PRO A 379 5.43 -11.55 8.84
N GLY A 380 6.00 -12.76 8.79
CA GLY A 380 5.27 -14.01 8.61
C GLY A 380 4.84 -14.68 9.91
N ASP A 381 5.11 -14.05 11.07
CA ASP A 381 4.65 -14.56 12.37
C ASP A 381 3.13 -14.52 12.44
N ASP A 382 2.52 -15.56 13.02
CA ASP A 382 1.06 -15.71 13.10
C ASP A 382 0.39 -14.52 13.84
N VAL A 383 1.08 -13.88 14.80
CA VAL A 383 0.63 -12.63 15.43
C VAL A 383 0.45 -11.53 14.39
N ILE A 384 1.42 -11.33 13.51
CA ILE A 384 1.37 -10.29 12.48
C ILE A 384 0.32 -10.62 11.43
N VAL A 385 0.21 -11.88 11.02
CA VAL A 385 -0.78 -12.31 10.03
C VAL A 385 -2.21 -12.13 10.58
N GLU A 386 -2.47 -12.56 11.82
CA GLU A 386 -3.79 -12.38 12.45
C GLU A 386 -4.12 -10.89 12.65
N TRP A 387 -3.15 -10.09 13.12
CA TRP A 387 -3.30 -8.65 13.29
C TRP A 387 -3.65 -7.94 11.98
N ARG A 388 -2.94 -8.28 10.89
CA ARG A 388 -3.20 -7.70 9.57
C ARG A 388 -4.56 -8.10 9.03
N ALA A 389 -4.97 -9.36 9.24
CA ALA A 389 -6.26 -9.86 8.79
C ALA A 389 -7.43 -9.18 9.51
N VAL A 390 -7.37 -9.07 10.84
CA VAL A 390 -8.41 -8.39 11.59
C VAL A 390 -8.44 -6.88 11.31
N THR A 391 -7.29 -6.27 11.03
CA THR A 391 -7.19 -4.85 10.66
C THR A 391 -7.99 -4.57 9.38
N ILE A 392 -7.87 -5.38 8.33
CA ILE A 392 -8.65 -5.21 7.09
C ILE A 392 -10.15 -5.21 7.40
N GLY A 393 -10.62 -6.22 8.15
CA GLY A 393 -12.04 -6.35 8.48
C GLY A 393 -12.58 -5.17 9.28
N PHE A 394 -11.86 -4.71 10.31
CA PHE A 394 -12.28 -3.56 11.09
C PHE A 394 -12.21 -2.24 10.33
N LEU A 395 -11.31 -2.07 9.35
CA LEU A 395 -11.29 -0.87 8.52
C LEU A 395 -12.55 -0.75 7.65
N ASP A 396 -13.07 -1.87 7.12
CA ASP A 396 -14.34 -1.85 6.39
C ASP A 396 -15.50 -1.43 7.33
N GLU A 397 -15.55 -1.94 8.56
CA GLU A 397 -16.60 -1.55 9.53
C GLU A 397 -16.44 -0.13 10.06
N LEU A 398 -15.19 0.33 10.23
CA LEU A 398 -14.91 1.70 10.62
C LEU A 398 -15.38 2.69 9.56
N LEU A 399 -15.32 2.34 8.27
CA LEU A 399 -15.83 3.21 7.20
C LEU A 399 -17.31 3.53 7.39
N ASP A 400 -18.13 2.52 7.67
CA ASP A 400 -19.56 2.69 7.91
C ASP A 400 -19.82 3.52 9.18
N ALA A 401 -19.09 3.23 10.25
CA ALA A 401 -19.21 3.95 11.51
C ALA A 401 -18.76 5.42 11.40
N VAL A 402 -17.69 5.69 10.66
CA VAL A 402 -17.16 7.03 10.39
C VAL A 402 -18.12 7.83 9.53
N ASN A 403 -18.65 7.25 8.45
CA ASN A 403 -19.67 7.91 7.62
C ASN A 403 -20.92 8.25 8.44
N THR A 404 -21.39 7.32 9.27
CA THR A 404 -22.49 7.58 10.21
C THR A 404 -22.14 8.71 11.18
N GLY A 405 -20.94 8.68 11.77
CA GLY A 405 -20.47 9.68 12.72
C GLY A 405 -20.30 11.08 12.11
N LEU A 406 -19.99 11.17 10.82
CA LEU A 406 -19.90 12.42 10.05
C LEU A 406 -21.25 12.86 9.46
N GLY A 407 -22.28 12.00 9.49
CA GLY A 407 -23.58 12.28 8.88
C GLY A 407 -23.57 12.18 7.35
N LEU A 408 -22.67 11.38 6.78
CA LEU A 408 -22.49 11.21 5.33
C LEU A 408 -23.17 9.91 4.84
N SER A 409 -23.75 9.94 3.63
CA SER A 409 -24.44 8.77 3.05
C SER A 409 -24.55 8.88 1.52
N GLY A 410 -24.77 7.74 0.85
CA GLY A 410 -24.89 7.70 -0.61
C GLY A 410 -23.66 8.31 -1.31
N ALA A 411 -23.87 9.21 -2.25
CA ALA A 411 -22.79 9.84 -3.01
C ALA A 411 -21.90 10.80 -2.19
N SER A 412 -22.31 11.22 -0.99
CA SER A 412 -21.49 12.04 -0.10
C SER A 412 -20.68 11.23 0.91
N ALA A 413 -20.92 9.91 0.99
CA ALA A 413 -20.14 9.02 1.84
C ALA A 413 -18.66 9.06 1.44
N LEU A 414 -17.79 9.06 2.45
CA LEU A 414 -16.37 8.84 2.24
C LEU A 414 -16.17 7.44 1.67
N SER A 415 -15.29 7.36 0.68
CA SER A 415 -14.71 6.09 0.25
C SER A 415 -13.69 5.58 1.27
N LEU A 416 -13.40 4.27 1.22
CA LEU A 416 -12.35 3.66 2.04
C LEU A 416 -11.01 4.39 1.86
N ALA A 417 -10.64 4.73 0.62
CA ALA A 417 -9.42 5.49 0.33
C ALA A 417 -9.38 6.86 1.01
N GLN A 418 -10.51 7.57 1.10
CA GLN A 418 -10.58 8.86 1.79
C GLN A 418 -10.47 8.70 3.31
N MET A 419 -11.13 7.69 3.89
CA MET A 419 -11.01 7.40 5.32
C MET A 419 -9.58 6.99 5.68
N LEU A 420 -8.90 6.20 4.85
CA LEU A 420 -7.50 5.86 5.07
C LEU A 420 -6.63 7.13 5.13
N GLU A 421 -6.74 8.02 4.14
CA GLU A 421 -5.91 9.23 4.03
C GLU A 421 -6.14 10.22 5.17
N ALA A 422 -7.39 10.64 5.37
CA ALA A 422 -7.75 11.69 6.32
C ALA A 422 -8.00 11.15 7.74
N GLY A 423 -8.23 9.85 7.89
CA GLY A 423 -8.65 9.21 9.12
C GLY A 423 -7.62 8.26 9.67
N THR A 424 -7.74 6.96 9.35
CA THR A 424 -7.08 5.89 10.12
C THR A 424 -5.55 5.90 10.00
N TRP A 425 -4.99 6.19 8.82
CA TRP A 425 -3.54 6.24 8.63
C TRP A 425 -2.92 7.43 9.35
N LYS A 426 -3.58 8.59 9.27
CA LYS A 426 -3.17 9.82 9.95
C LYS A 426 -3.33 9.69 11.47
N GLY A 427 -4.51 9.26 11.93
CA GLY A 427 -4.83 9.04 13.33
C GLY A 427 -3.92 7.99 13.96
N GLY A 428 -3.67 6.86 13.30
CA GLY A 428 -2.73 5.85 13.77
C GLY A 428 -1.32 6.39 14.00
N ARG A 429 -0.84 7.30 13.14
CA ARG A 429 0.45 7.98 13.33
C ARG A 429 0.41 8.98 14.50
N GLU A 430 -0.68 9.74 14.63
CA GLU A 430 -0.82 10.74 15.69
C GLU A 430 -0.88 10.08 17.08
N ILE A 431 -1.72 9.06 17.25
CA ILE A 431 -1.83 8.33 18.52
C ILE A 431 -0.53 7.60 18.87
N ALA A 432 0.16 7.01 17.88
CA ALA A 432 1.48 6.40 18.09
C ALA A 432 2.51 7.41 18.63
N THR A 433 2.47 8.66 18.14
CA THR A 433 3.36 9.73 18.62
C THR A 433 3.03 10.15 20.05
N VAL A 434 1.75 10.14 20.44
CA VAL A 434 1.33 10.43 21.81
C VAL A 434 1.72 9.30 22.77
N SER A 435 1.47 8.05 22.36
CA SER A 435 1.74 6.86 23.17
C SER A 435 3.23 6.54 23.29
N ARG A 436 4.02 6.90 22.27
CA ARG A 436 5.46 6.60 22.15
C ARG A 436 6.21 7.83 21.64
N PRO A 437 6.34 8.90 22.45
CA PRO A 437 6.89 10.19 22.02
C PRO A 437 8.35 10.17 21.55
N ILE A 438 9.16 9.17 21.96
CA ILE A 438 10.56 9.10 21.53
C ILE A 438 10.65 8.53 20.11
N THR A 439 9.90 7.47 19.82
CA THR A 439 10.02 6.73 18.57
C THR A 439 8.95 7.09 17.53
N GLY A 440 7.77 7.54 17.97
CA GLY A 440 6.56 7.65 17.16
C GLY A 440 6.18 6.34 16.47
N GLY A 441 6.62 5.22 17.05
CA GLY A 441 6.51 3.89 16.47
C GLY A 441 5.16 3.22 16.76
N PRO A 442 4.80 2.17 16.02
CA PRO A 442 3.60 1.39 16.29
C PRO A 442 3.68 0.63 17.63
N PRO A 443 2.53 0.22 18.20
CA PRO A 443 2.45 -0.63 19.40
C PRO A 443 3.08 -2.02 19.25
N ILE A 444 3.24 -2.50 18.02
CA ILE A 444 3.84 -3.79 17.69
C ILE A 444 4.87 -3.56 16.58
N GLY A 445 6.11 -3.96 16.84
CA GLY A 445 7.23 -3.86 15.91
C GLY A 445 7.21 -4.97 14.87
N ILE A 446 7.63 -4.64 13.65
CA ILE A 446 7.82 -5.61 12.56
C ILE A 446 9.27 -5.51 12.09
N ILE A 447 9.96 -6.65 12.03
CA ILE A 447 11.31 -6.72 11.48
C ILE A 447 11.21 -6.51 9.96
N SER A 448 11.78 -5.42 9.46
CA SER A 448 11.75 -5.07 8.03
C SER A 448 13.09 -5.32 7.37
N ASP A 449 13.08 -6.05 6.26
CA ASP A 449 14.20 -6.25 5.34
C ASP A 449 14.18 -5.24 4.16
N GLY A 450 13.24 -4.29 4.18
CA GLY A 450 13.02 -3.36 3.08
C GLY A 450 12.22 -3.93 1.91
N THR A 451 11.64 -5.11 2.02
CA THR A 451 10.83 -5.74 0.96
C THR A 451 9.40 -6.11 1.39
N LEU A 452 9.07 -5.96 2.67
CA LEU A 452 7.72 -6.13 3.21
C LEU A 452 7.24 -4.81 3.86
N PHE A 453 5.98 -4.44 3.59
CA PHE A 453 5.45 -3.08 3.67
C PHE A 453 4.27 -2.92 4.61
#